data_AF-A0A7C7DWL3-F1
#
_entry.id   AF-A0A7C7DWL3-F1
#
_cell.length_a   1.000
_cell.length_b   1.000
_cell.length_c   1.000
_cell.angle_alpha   90.00
_cell.angle_beta   90.00
_cell.angle_gamma   90.00
#
_symmetry.space_group_name_H-M   'P 1'
#
loop_
_entity.id
_entity.type
_entity.pdbx_description
1 polymer ?
#
loop_
_entity_poly.entity_id
_entity_poly.type
_entity_poly.pdbx_seq_one_letter_code
_entity_poly.pdbx_strand_id
1 'polypeptide(L)'
;MALPTSQEVRELIRQRVRDPELMMNVVDLGLIYDIEVTPEKTVEITMTLTSPGCPAGPEIITNVQRETHAAFPDVEEVNIHLTWSPFWNPDMMSEEAKEELGIF
;
A
#
# COMPACT_ATOMS: atom_id res chain seq x y z
N MET A 1 -16.20 11.59 -15.26
CA MET A 1 -14.89 10.97 -14.99
C MET A 1 -15.18 9.59 -14.41
N ALA A 2 -14.33 8.60 -14.70
CA ALA A 2 -14.55 7.22 -14.28
C ALA A 2 -13.84 6.97 -12.95
N LEU A 3 -14.37 6.05 -12.14
CA LEU A 3 -13.67 5.58 -10.95
C LEU A 3 -12.33 4.96 -11.34
N PRO A 4 -11.29 5.11 -10.51
CA PRO A 4 -10.00 4.49 -10.78
C PRO A 4 -10.12 2.97 -10.74
N THR A 5 -9.27 2.30 -11.49
CA THR A 5 -9.12 0.85 -11.38
C THR A 5 -8.23 0.49 -10.20
N SER A 6 -8.38 -0.71 -9.64
CA SER A 6 -7.50 -1.21 -8.56
C SER A 6 -6.01 -1.18 -8.96
N GLN A 7 -5.72 -1.40 -10.24
CA GLN A 7 -4.37 -1.30 -10.79
C GLN A 7 -3.83 0.14 -10.78
N GLU A 8 -4.65 1.13 -11.13
CA GLU A 8 -4.24 2.55 -11.07
C GLU A 8 -3.97 3.00 -9.63
N VAL A 9 -4.80 2.57 -8.69
CA VAL A 9 -4.57 2.81 -7.26
C VAL A 9 -3.26 2.16 -6.80
N ARG A 10 -3.02 0.90 -7.18
CA ARG A 10 -1.79 0.18 -6.83
C ARG A 10 -0.54 0.91 -7.33
N GLU A 11 -0.54 1.32 -8.60
CA GLU A 11 0.59 2.01 -9.22
C GLU A 11 0.85 3.38 -8.60
N LEU A 12 -0.22 4.11 -8.25
CA LEU A 12 -0.10 5.36 -7.51
C LEU A 12 0.60 5.15 -6.17
N ILE A 13 0.14 4.15 -5.39
CA ILE A 13 0.71 3.84 -4.08
C ILE A 13 2.19 3.45 -4.24
N ARG A 14 2.53 2.63 -5.24
CA ARG A 14 3.92 2.25 -5.58
C ARG A 14 4.82 3.47 -5.80
N GLN A 15 4.32 4.49 -6.48
CA GLN A 15 5.11 5.68 -6.82
C GLN A 15 5.21 6.69 -5.68
N ARG A 16 4.14 6.85 -4.89
CA ARG A 16 3.97 7.94 -3.92
C ARG A 16 4.28 7.54 -2.48
N VAL A 17 4.10 6.26 -2.14
CA VAL A 17 4.21 5.80 -0.75
C VAL A 17 5.42 4.90 -0.59
N ARG A 18 6.32 5.32 0.29
CA ARG A 18 7.55 4.60 0.61
C ARG A 18 7.67 4.40 2.11
N ASP A 19 8.23 3.27 2.48
CA ASP A 19 8.63 2.98 3.84
C ASP A 19 9.85 3.85 4.18
N PRO A 20 9.77 4.71 5.22
CA PRO A 20 10.86 5.61 5.58
C PRO A 20 12.06 4.91 6.22
N GLU A 21 11.90 3.66 6.70
CA GLU A 21 12.99 2.89 7.29
C GLU A 21 13.78 2.13 6.21
N LEU A 22 13.08 1.53 5.24
CA LEU A 22 13.66 0.72 4.17
C LEU A 22 13.92 1.51 2.88
N MET A 23 13.42 2.75 2.77
CA MET A 23 13.54 3.62 1.58
C MET A 23 12.97 3.01 0.29
N MET A 24 12.08 2.01 0.41
CA MET A 24 11.42 1.32 -0.70
C MET A 24 9.92 1.54 -0.69
N ASN A 25 9.29 1.32 -1.83
CA ASN A 25 7.84 1.47 -1.93
C ASN A 25 7.10 0.29 -1.29
N VAL A 26 5.94 0.58 -0.73
CA VAL A 26 5.16 -0.39 0.05
C VAL A 26 4.54 -1.50 -0.82
N VAL A 27 4.42 -1.27 -2.12
CA VAL A 27 3.90 -2.26 -3.07
C VAL A 27 4.94 -3.33 -3.37
N ASP A 28 6.18 -2.92 -3.67
CA ASP A 28 7.30 -3.83 -3.95
C ASP A 28 7.81 -4.53 -2.69
N LEU A 29 7.63 -3.90 -1.53
CA LEU A 29 7.82 -4.58 -0.25
C LEU A 29 6.76 -5.66 0.01
N GLY A 30 5.69 -5.74 -0.78
CA GLY A 30 4.62 -6.71 -0.58
C GLY A 30 3.70 -6.39 0.61
N LEU A 31 3.62 -5.11 1.02
CA LEU A 31 2.77 -4.69 2.13
C LEU A 31 1.31 -4.50 1.73
N ILE A 32 1.03 -4.29 0.43
CA ILE A 32 -0.33 -4.16 -0.10
C ILE A 32 -0.81 -5.54 -0.57
N TYR A 33 -1.83 -6.07 0.10
CA TYR A 33 -2.38 -7.39 -0.19
C TYR A 33 -3.51 -7.33 -1.20
N ASP A 34 -4.44 -6.39 -1.01
CA ASP A 34 -5.62 -6.28 -1.86
C ASP A 34 -6.07 -4.82 -2.00
N ILE A 35 -6.66 -4.50 -3.15
CA ILE A 35 -7.26 -3.20 -3.44
C ILE A 35 -8.57 -3.45 -4.16
N GLU A 36 -9.68 -3.01 -3.56
CA GLU A 36 -11.00 -3.05 -4.14
C GLU A 36 -11.54 -1.63 -4.33
N VAL A 37 -12.15 -1.37 -5.49
CA VAL A 37 -12.84 -0.11 -5.77
C VAL A 37 -14.32 -0.42 -5.88
N THR A 38 -15.10 0.05 -4.91
CA THR A 38 -16.52 -0.26 -4.81
C THR A 38 -17.34 0.67 -5.71
N PRO A 39 -18.57 0.26 -6.12
CA PRO A 39 -19.47 1.12 -6.88
C PRO A 39 -19.95 2.36 -6.10
N GLU A 40 -19.77 2.39 -4.78
CA GLU A 40 -20.09 3.51 -3.89
C GLU A 40 -18.98 4.59 -3.87
N LYS A 41 -18.02 4.50 -4.79
CA LYS A 41 -16.84 5.37 -4.87
C LYS A 41 -15.94 5.29 -3.64
N THR A 42 -15.88 4.12 -3.03
CA THR A 42 -14.98 3.82 -1.92
C THR A 42 -13.82 2.98 -2.42
N VAL A 43 -12.61 3.30 -1.99
CA VAL A 43 -11.41 2.49 -2.23
C VAL A 43 -11.06 1.78 -0.93
N GLU A 44 -11.11 0.46 -0.94
CA GLU A 44 -10.75 -0.39 0.19
C GLU A 44 -9.36 -0.99 -0.06
N ILE A 45 -8.42 -0.71 0.83
CA ILE A 45 -7.03 -1.17 0.70
C ILE A 45 -6.72 -2.08 1.87
N THR A 46 -6.49 -3.36 1.59
CA THR A 46 -6.01 -4.31 2.58
C THR A 46 -4.50 -4.34 2.56
N MET A 47 -3.88 -4.00 3.69
CA MET A 47 -2.43 -3.97 3.81
C MET A 47 -1.94 -4.52 5.15
N THR A 48 -0.65 -4.77 5.22
CA THR A 48 0.06 -5.17 6.43
C THR A 48 1.25 -4.25 6.69
N LEU A 49 1.95 -4.45 7.80
CA LEU A 49 3.20 -3.78 8.11
C LEU A 49 4.30 -4.82 8.32
N THR A 50 5.55 -4.39 8.12
CA THR A 50 6.74 -5.21 8.38
C THR A 50 6.81 -5.67 9.85
N SER A 51 6.28 -4.88 10.78
CA SER A 51 6.16 -5.26 12.19
C SER A 51 5.01 -4.56 12.94
N PRO A 52 4.39 -5.22 13.95
CA PRO A 52 3.27 -4.68 14.73
C PRO A 52 3.61 -3.52 15.66
N GLY A 53 4.89 -3.21 15.83
CA GLY A 53 5.37 -2.10 16.65
C GLY A 53 6.11 -1.02 15.86
N CYS A 54 6.06 -1.06 14.52
CA CYS A 54 6.81 -0.10 13.70
C CYS A 54 6.29 1.34 13.97
N PRO A 55 7.15 2.26 14.44
CA PRO A 55 6.75 3.65 14.69
C PRO A 55 6.30 4.36 13.40
N ALA A 56 6.78 3.91 12.23
CA ALA A 56 6.40 4.44 10.92
C ALA A 56 5.08 3.86 10.38
N GLY A 57 4.53 2.80 10.98
CA GLY A 57 3.30 2.15 10.51
C GLY A 57 2.11 3.10 10.33
N PRO A 58 1.75 3.91 11.34
CA PRO A 58 0.67 4.90 11.23
C PRO A 58 0.95 5.97 10.15
N GLU A 59 2.21 6.35 9.98
CA GLU A 59 2.61 7.31 8.95
C GLU A 59 2.44 6.72 7.55
N ILE A 60 2.83 5.47 7.33
CA ILE A 60 2.62 4.77 6.06
C ILE A 60 1.13 4.69 5.73
N ILE A 61 0.30 4.24 6.68
CA ILE A 61 -1.16 4.14 6.51
C ILE A 61 -1.76 5.50 6.13
N THR A 62 -1.36 6.56 6.85
CA THR A 62 -1.82 7.93 6.58
C THR A 62 -1.39 8.39 5.18
N ASN A 63 -0.17 8.09 4.76
CA ASN A 63 0.32 8.43 3.42
C ASN A 63 -0.44 7.68 2.34
N VAL A 64 -0.71 6.37 2.50
CA VAL A 64 -1.52 5.59 1.55
C VAL A 64 -2.90 6.23 1.38
N GLN A 65 -3.58 6.51 2.49
CA GLN A 65 -4.91 7.10 2.45
C GLN A 65 -4.90 8.47 1.79
N ARG A 66 -3.96 9.34 2.20
CA ARG A 66 -3.84 10.72 1.71
C ARG A 66 -3.50 10.79 0.23
N GLU A 67 -2.49 10.05 -0.23
CA GLU A 67 -2.06 10.10 -1.63
C GLU A 67 -3.14 9.52 -2.56
N THR A 68 -3.82 8.44 -2.14
CA THR A 68 -4.96 7.86 -2.88
C THR A 68 -6.10 8.87 -3.03
N HIS A 69 -6.51 9.50 -1.92
CA HIS A 69 -7.55 10.52 -1.94
C HIS A 69 -7.15 11.77 -2.75
N ALA A 70 -5.87 12.18 -2.71
CA ALA A 70 -5.39 13.34 -3.44
C ALA A 70 -5.35 13.11 -4.97
N ALA A 71 -5.07 11.88 -5.40
CA ALA A 71 -4.99 11.55 -6.82
C ALA A 71 -6.35 11.32 -7.48
N PHE A 72 -7.33 10.83 -6.72
CA PHE A 72 -8.65 10.46 -7.25
C PHE A 72 -9.76 11.28 -6.59
N PRO A 73 -10.03 12.51 -7.07
CA PRO A 73 -11.05 13.39 -6.49
C PRO A 73 -12.49 12.87 -6.67
N ASP A 74 -12.71 11.89 -7.56
CA ASP A 74 -14.01 11.21 -7.74
C ASP A 74 -14.26 10.11 -6.68
N VAL A 75 -13.25 9.72 -5.89
CA VAL A 75 -13.38 8.79 -4.77
C VAL A 75 -13.88 9.55 -3.55
N GLU A 76 -14.97 9.08 -2.92
CA GLU A 76 -15.57 9.73 -1.75
C GLU A 76 -14.91 9.27 -0.45
N GLU A 77 -14.48 8.01 -0.37
CA GLU A 77 -13.87 7.45 0.83
C GLU A 77 -12.72 6.49 0.50
N VAL A 78 -11.67 6.53 1.32
CA VAL A 78 -10.54 5.59 1.26
C VAL A 78 -10.41 4.92 2.62
N ASN A 79 -10.69 3.62 2.66
CA ASN A 79 -10.63 2.81 3.86
C ASN A 79 -9.39 1.91 3.83
N ILE A 80 -8.59 1.96 4.89
CA ILE A 80 -7.40 1.12 5.04
C ILE A 80 -7.70 0.02 6.04
N HIS A 81 -7.63 -1.23 5.60
CA HIS A 81 -7.79 -2.43 6.40
C HIS A 81 -6.42 -3.00 6.73
N LEU A 82 -5.98 -2.82 7.99
CA LEU A 82 -4.73 -3.40 8.46
C LEU A 82 -4.95 -4.85 8.89
N THR A 83 -4.26 -5.78 8.25
CA THR A 83 -4.26 -7.20 8.60
C THR A 83 -2.87 -7.70 8.99
N TRP A 84 -2.84 -8.68 9.88
CA TRP A 84 -1.64 -9.42 10.29
C TRP A 84 -1.66 -10.87 9.80
N SER A 85 -2.65 -11.24 9.00
CA SER A 85 -2.83 -12.59 8.49
C SER A 85 -3.02 -12.54 6.97
N PRO A 86 -2.10 -13.13 6.18
CA PRO A 86 -0.82 -13.71 6.63
C PRO A 86 0.14 -12.65 7.22
N PHE A 87 1.01 -13.06 8.13
CA PHE A 87 2.10 -12.21 8.61
C PHE A 87 3.05 -11.93 7.46
N TRP A 88 3.50 -10.68 7.36
CA TRP A 88 4.46 -10.29 6.36
C TRP A 88 5.80 -11.03 6.55
N ASN A 89 6.40 -11.45 5.44
CA ASN A 89 7.73 -12.01 5.40
C ASN A 89 8.47 -11.54 4.13
N PRO A 90 9.83 -11.49 4.15
CA PRO A 90 10.61 -11.00 3.01
C PRO A 90 10.37 -11.74 1.70
N ASP A 91 9.84 -12.96 1.75
CA ASP A 91 9.50 -13.71 0.54
C ASP A 91 8.36 -13.06 -0.27
N MET A 92 7.53 -12.23 0.36
CA MET A 92 6.45 -11.47 -0.29
C MET A 92 6.92 -10.26 -1.09
N MET A 93 8.19 -9.88 -0.94
CA MET A 93 8.78 -8.79 -1.73
C MET A 93 8.85 -9.17 -3.21
N SER A 94 8.72 -8.16 -4.09
CA SER A 94 9.07 -8.27 -5.51
C SER A 94 10.53 -8.73 -5.66
N GLU A 95 10.85 -9.44 -6.74
CA GLU A 95 12.23 -9.85 -7.05
C GLU A 95 13.17 -8.65 -7.04
N GLU A 96 12.75 -7.54 -7.67
CA GLU A 96 13.47 -6.26 -7.68
C GLU A 96 13.80 -5.75 -6.27
N ALA A 97 12.85 -5.85 -5.32
CA ALA A 97 13.05 -5.39 -3.94
C ALA A 97 13.97 -6.32 -3.14
N LYS A 98 13.93 -7.64 -3.41
CA LYS A 98 14.86 -8.61 -2.81
C LYS A 98 16.30 -8.33 -3.27
N GLU A 99 16.48 -8.03 -4.56
CA GLU A 99 17.78 -7.67 -5.14
C GLU A 99 18.35 -6.38 -4.53
N GLU A 100 17.53 -5.33 -4.43
CA GLU A 100 17.94 -4.03 -3.85
C GLU A 100 18.37 -4.16 -2.37
N LEU A 101 17.72 -5.04 -1.61
CA LEU A 101 18.10 -5.33 -0.22
C LEU A 101 19.24 -6.35 -0.05
N GLY A 102 19.67 -6.99 -1.14
CA GLY A 102 20.65 -8.07 -1.08
C GLY A 102 20.16 -9.31 -0.34
N ILE A 103 18.86 -9.61 -0.42
CA ILE A 103 18.25 -10.82 0.13
C ILE A 103 18.20 -11.88 -0.98
N PHE A 104 19.09 -12.86 -0.93
CA PHE A 104 19.22 -13.99 -1.86
C PHE A 104 18.92 -15.33 -1.18
#